data_AF-A0A177V9W6-F1
#
_entry.id   AF-A0A177V9W6-F1
#
_cell.length_a   1.000
_cell.length_b   1.000
_cell.length_c   1.000
_cell.angle_alpha   90.00
_cell.angle_beta   90.00
_cell.angle_gamma   90.00
#
_symmetry.space_group_name_H-M   'P 1'
#
loop_
_entity.id
_entity.type
_entity.pdbx_description
1 polymer ?
#
loop_
_entity_poly.entity_id
_entity_poly.type
_entity_poly.pdbx_seq_one_letter_code
_entity_poly.pdbx_strand_id
1 'polypeptide(L)'
;MLHPRFLLSLPLLLVVVTTAASSAPVPDLINPPYAALPQAASIVARTGPSFSPAMAALVRSFSEWHALVKETIDLGVEDMPHQSQANIERIRELMPQTRAAMQRTMENLGAVNAERQAAGLAPIDLSHYIRP
;
A
#
# COMPACT_ATOMS: atom_id res chain seq x y z
N MET A 1 -3.33 -11.64 -47.62
CA MET A 1 -3.80 -12.52 -46.54
C MET A 1 -2.58 -12.96 -45.74
N LEU A 2 -2.31 -12.27 -44.63
CA LEU A 2 -1.15 -12.53 -43.75
C LEU A 2 -1.53 -13.62 -42.74
N HIS A 3 -0.72 -14.67 -42.66
CA HIS A 3 -0.99 -15.82 -41.81
C HIS A 3 -0.87 -15.49 -40.31
N PRO A 4 -1.87 -15.86 -39.48
CA PRO A 4 -1.92 -15.53 -38.05
C PRO A 4 -0.90 -16.31 -37.19
N ARG A 5 -0.11 -17.20 -37.80
CA ARG A 5 0.87 -18.05 -37.10
C ARG A 5 2.21 -17.36 -36.81
N PHE A 6 2.48 -16.21 -37.44
CA PHE A 6 3.72 -15.43 -37.22
C PHE A 6 3.69 -14.50 -35.99
N LEU A 7 2.52 -14.31 -35.36
CA LEU A 7 2.39 -13.46 -34.17
C LEU A 7 2.78 -14.16 -32.86
N LEU A 8 2.92 -15.49 -32.87
CA LEU A 8 3.26 -16.28 -31.68
C LEU A 8 4.76 -16.44 -31.42
N SER A 9 5.63 -16.12 -32.38
CA SER A 9 7.09 -16.22 -32.23
C SER A 9 7.76 -14.92 -31.75
N LEU A 10 7.04 -13.80 -31.77
CA LEU A 10 7.57 -12.49 -31.38
C LEU A 10 8.00 -12.38 -29.90
N PRO A 11 7.23 -12.88 -28.90
CA PRO A 11 7.63 -12.71 -27.51
C PRO A 11 8.85 -13.58 -27.14
N LEU A 12 9.09 -14.68 -27.86
CA LEU A 12 10.20 -15.59 -27.58
C LEU A 12 11.55 -15.01 -28.04
N LEU A 13 11.54 -14.22 -29.13
CA LEU A 13 12.75 -13.57 -29.66
C LEU A 13 13.20 -12.38 -28.80
N LEU A 14 12.26 -11.74 -28.09
CA LEU A 14 12.55 -10.61 -27.20
C LEU A 14 13.28 -11.04 -25.91
N VAL A 15 13.01 -12.24 -25.40
CA VAL A 15 13.65 -12.78 -24.18
C VAL A 15 15.12 -13.18 -24.40
N VAL A 16 15.47 -13.62 -25.62
CA VAL A 16 16.85 -14.00 -25.97
C VAL A 16 17.78 -12.79 -26.09
N VAL A 17 17.28 -11.64 -26.56
CA VAL A 17 18.10 -10.42 -26.69
C VAL A 17 18.41 -9.80 -25.31
N THR A 18 17.50 -9.91 -24.34
CA THR A 18 17.72 -9.34 -22.99
C THR A 18 18.69 -10.15 -22.12
N THR A 19 18.94 -11.42 -22.44
CA THR A 19 19.81 -12.30 -21.64
C THR A 19 21.25 -12.40 -22.14
N ALA A 20 21.55 -11.88 -23.34
CA ALA A 20 22.88 -11.91 -23.94
C ALA A 20 23.73 -10.63 -23.72
N ALA A 21 23.23 -9.64 -22.97
CA ALA A 21 23.98 -8.41 -22.62
C ALA A 21 24.59 -8.45 -21.21
N SER A 22 24.53 -9.60 -20.52
CA SER A 22 25.27 -9.87 -19.28
C SER A 22 26.24 -11.02 -19.51
N SER A 23 27.41 -10.73 -20.10
CA SER A 23 28.69 -11.41 -19.81
C SER A 23 29.76 -11.08 -20.86
N ALA A 24 30.69 -10.21 -20.52
CA ALA A 24 32.14 -10.43 -20.63
C ALA A 24 32.90 -9.12 -20.33
N PRO A 25 33.91 -9.15 -19.44
CA PRO A 25 34.77 -8.01 -19.18
C PRO A 25 35.93 -7.98 -20.19
N VAL A 26 36.24 -6.81 -20.75
CA VAL A 26 37.52 -6.58 -21.45
C VAL A 26 38.06 -5.19 -21.08
N PRO A 27 39.36 -5.06 -20.76
CA PRO A 27 39.93 -3.88 -20.13
C PRO A 27 40.57 -2.90 -21.12
N ASP A 28 40.89 -1.74 -20.54
CA ASP A 28 41.94 -0.78 -20.87
C ASP A 28 41.71 0.45 -21.75
N LEU A 29 42.05 1.56 -21.09
CA LEU A 29 42.72 2.78 -21.54
C LEU A 29 42.18 3.45 -22.81
N ILE A 30 41.45 4.54 -22.58
CA ILE A 30 41.76 5.91 -23.01
C ILE A 30 40.47 6.69 -22.75
N ASN A 31 40.40 7.44 -21.64
CA ASN A 31 39.62 8.68 -21.59
C ASN A 31 40.06 9.52 -20.38
N PRO A 32 40.20 10.86 -20.55
CA PRO A 32 40.61 11.78 -19.49
C PRO A 32 39.55 11.81 -18.36
N PRO A 33 39.91 12.27 -17.14
CA PRO A 33 39.04 12.18 -15.98
C PRO A 33 37.85 13.10 -16.16
N TYR A 34 36.77 12.59 -16.73
CA TYR A 34 35.47 13.22 -16.59
C TYR A 34 35.16 13.21 -15.11
N ALA A 35 35.05 14.43 -14.57
CA ALA A 35 34.71 14.76 -13.20
C ALA A 35 33.82 13.68 -12.58
N ALA A 36 34.29 13.09 -11.48
CA ALA A 36 33.51 12.20 -10.65
C ALA A 36 32.23 12.94 -10.25
N LEU A 37 31.15 12.72 -11.01
CA LEU A 37 29.81 13.02 -10.57
C LEU A 37 29.62 12.23 -9.27
N PRO A 38 29.37 12.89 -8.13
CA PRO A 38 29.07 12.16 -6.92
C PRO A 38 27.87 11.28 -7.23
N GLN A 39 28.04 9.97 -7.04
CA GLN A 39 27.00 8.98 -7.24
C GLN A 39 25.80 9.32 -6.34
N ALA A 40 24.85 10.10 -6.88
CA ALA A 40 23.53 10.31 -6.29
C ALA A 40 22.72 9.00 -6.21
N ALA A 41 23.28 7.87 -6.67
CA ALA A 41 22.73 6.54 -6.55
C ALA A 41 22.74 5.97 -5.12
N SER A 42 23.45 6.59 -4.16
CA SER A 42 23.51 6.07 -2.78
C SER A 42 22.41 6.59 -1.83
N ILE A 43 21.61 7.58 -2.22
CA ILE A 43 20.59 8.15 -1.30
C ILE A 43 19.23 7.44 -1.46
N VAL A 44 18.90 6.95 -2.65
CA VAL A 44 17.57 6.38 -2.94
C VAL A 44 17.46 4.89 -2.58
N ALA A 45 18.59 4.17 -2.50
CA ALA A 45 18.60 2.73 -2.22
C ALA A 45 18.46 2.34 -0.73
N ARG A 46 18.35 3.30 0.19
CA ARG A 46 18.25 3.04 1.64
C ARG A 46 16.89 3.36 2.27
N THR A 47 15.96 3.92 1.52
CA THR A 47 14.63 4.24 2.04
C THR A 47 13.58 3.40 1.33
N GLY A 48 13.52 2.12 1.69
CA GLY A 48 12.20 1.48 1.74
C GLY A 48 11.29 2.35 2.61
N PRO A 49 9.96 2.36 2.42
CA PRO A 49 9.08 3.12 3.29
C PRO A 49 9.20 2.55 4.70
N SER A 50 10.12 3.11 5.48
CA SER A 50 10.26 2.87 6.91
C SER A 50 9.06 3.52 7.55
N PHE A 51 7.90 2.86 7.46
CA PHE A 51 6.73 3.29 8.20
C PHE A 51 7.14 3.39 9.66
N SER A 52 6.92 4.55 10.27
CA SER A 52 7.09 4.67 11.72
C SER A 52 6.22 3.59 12.39
N PRO A 53 6.62 3.07 13.56
CA PRO A 53 5.79 2.11 14.31
C PRO A 53 4.35 2.61 14.50
N ALA A 54 4.15 3.92 14.71
CA ALA A 54 2.84 4.54 14.81
C ALA A 54 2.04 4.44 13.51
N MET A 55 2.67 4.70 12.35
CA MET A 55 2.01 4.57 11.05
C MET A 55 1.65 3.10 10.75
N ALA A 56 2.53 2.16 11.08
CA ALA A 56 2.23 0.73 10.94
C ALA A 56 1.07 0.27 11.84
N ALA A 57 0.96 0.83 13.05
CA ALA A 57 -0.17 0.58 13.95
C ALA A 57 -1.48 1.16 13.38
N LEU A 58 -1.44 2.40 12.87
CA LEU A 58 -2.59 3.06 12.23
C LEU A 58 -3.13 2.26 11.04
N VAL A 59 -2.26 1.85 10.11
CA VAL A 59 -2.66 1.08 8.92
C VAL A 59 -3.34 -0.23 9.32
N ARG A 60 -2.82 -0.91 10.35
CA ARG A 60 -3.37 -2.17 10.85
C ARG A 60 -4.75 -1.99 11.47
N SER A 61 -4.90 -1.03 12.41
CA SER A 61 -6.19 -0.77 13.06
C SER A 61 -7.23 -0.26 12.05
N PHE A 62 -6.82 0.55 11.08
CA PHE A 62 -7.71 1.02 10.02
C PHE A 62 -8.19 -0.14 9.15
N SER A 63 -7.29 -1.05 8.76
CA SER A 63 -7.65 -2.23 7.97
C SER A 63 -8.62 -3.15 8.70
N GLU A 64 -8.41 -3.34 10.00
CA GLU A 64 -9.33 -4.09 10.87
C GLU A 64 -10.71 -3.42 10.94
N TRP A 65 -10.75 -2.11 11.23
CA TRP A 65 -12.00 -1.35 11.27
C TRP A 65 -12.76 -1.42 9.94
N HIS A 66 -12.06 -1.20 8.83
CA HIS A 66 -12.64 -1.25 7.49
C HIS A 66 -13.21 -2.64 7.15
N ALA A 67 -12.52 -3.71 7.55
CA ALA A 67 -13.03 -5.07 7.35
C ALA A 67 -14.33 -5.33 8.11
N LEU A 68 -14.42 -4.86 9.36
CA LEU A 68 -15.62 -4.98 10.18
C LEU A 68 -16.80 -4.15 9.62
N VAL A 69 -16.53 -2.92 9.19
CA VAL A 69 -17.55 -2.07 8.53
C VAL A 69 -18.05 -2.75 7.26
N LYS A 70 -17.15 -3.26 6.41
CA LYS A 70 -17.52 -3.98 5.21
C LYS A 70 -18.39 -5.19 5.53
N GLU A 71 -18.04 -5.99 6.54
CA GLU A 71 -18.85 -7.14 6.95
C GLU A 71 -20.26 -6.71 7.39
N THR A 72 -20.39 -5.62 8.15
CA THR A 72 -21.72 -5.11 8.54
C THR A 72 -22.55 -4.62 7.35
N ILE A 73 -21.92 -4.00 6.35
CA ILE A 73 -22.58 -3.57 5.11
C ILE A 73 -23.01 -4.78 4.28
N ASP A 74 -22.13 -5.78 4.13
CA ASP A 74 -22.42 -7.02 3.38
C ASP A 74 -23.58 -7.81 4.02
N LEU A 75 -23.76 -7.71 5.34
CA LEU A 75 -24.89 -8.29 6.09
C LEU A 75 -26.19 -7.49 5.96
N GLY A 76 -26.16 -6.34 5.28
CA GLY A 76 -27.34 -5.52 5.01
C GLY A 76 -27.76 -4.65 6.19
N VAL A 77 -26.81 -4.10 6.97
CA VAL A 77 -27.13 -3.17 8.08
C VAL A 77 -28.00 -1.99 7.64
N GLU A 78 -27.87 -1.53 6.40
CA GLU A 78 -28.65 -0.44 5.80
C GLU A 78 -30.12 -0.80 5.57
N ASP A 79 -30.44 -2.09 5.46
CA ASP A 79 -31.78 -2.60 5.21
C ASP A 79 -32.41 -3.23 6.47
N MET A 80 -31.87 -2.92 7.65
CA MET A 80 -32.54 -3.27 8.91
C MET A 80 -33.89 -2.52 9.01
N PRO A 81 -34.98 -3.20 9.42
CA PRO A 81 -35.04 -4.52 10.06
C PRO A 81 -35.36 -5.70 9.11
N HIS A 82 -35.36 -5.53 7.79
CA HIS A 82 -35.80 -6.55 6.82
C HIS A 82 -34.82 -7.72 6.63
N GLN A 83 -33.70 -7.71 7.35
CA GLN A 83 -32.69 -8.76 7.34
C GLN A 83 -33.14 -10.03 8.07
N SER A 84 -32.49 -11.16 7.77
CA SER A 84 -32.71 -12.39 8.52
C SER A 84 -32.33 -12.22 10.00
N GLN A 85 -33.00 -12.94 10.90
CA GLN A 85 -32.70 -12.89 12.34
C GLN A 85 -31.21 -13.20 12.63
N ALA A 86 -30.62 -14.15 11.89
CA ALA A 86 -29.20 -14.49 12.01
C ALA A 86 -28.30 -13.32 11.61
N ASN A 87 -28.62 -12.59 10.54
CA ASN A 87 -27.87 -11.39 10.15
C ASN A 87 -28.01 -10.29 11.19
N ILE A 88 -29.21 -10.09 11.74
CA ILE A 88 -29.46 -9.09 12.79
C ILE A 88 -28.62 -9.38 14.03
N GLU A 89 -28.56 -10.64 14.47
CA GLU A 89 -27.74 -11.07 15.59
C GLU A 89 -26.25 -10.87 15.30
N ARG A 90 -25.78 -11.27 14.11
CA ARG A 90 -24.39 -11.08 13.70
C ARG A 90 -23.99 -9.61 13.65
N ILE A 91 -24.84 -8.75 13.07
CA ILE A 91 -24.60 -7.30 13.05
C ILE A 91 -24.50 -6.77 14.49
N ARG A 92 -25.37 -7.21 15.39
CA ARG A 92 -25.34 -6.80 16.80
C ARG A 92 -24.03 -7.20 17.50
N GLU A 93 -23.47 -8.38 17.17
CA GLU A 93 -22.17 -8.82 17.67
C GLU A 93 -20.99 -8.04 17.10
N LEU A 94 -21.08 -7.62 15.83
CA LEU A 94 -20.02 -6.86 15.14
C LEU A 94 -19.97 -5.41 15.61
N MET A 95 -21.11 -4.78 15.91
CA MET A 95 -21.18 -3.38 16.34
C MET A 95 -20.18 -2.98 17.46
N PRO A 96 -20.07 -3.69 18.59
CA PRO A 96 -19.08 -3.36 19.61
C PRO A 96 -17.63 -3.54 19.11
N GLN A 97 -17.37 -4.53 18.25
CA GLN A 97 -16.05 -4.76 17.67
C GLN A 97 -15.65 -3.63 16.72
N THR A 98 -16.58 -3.20 15.86
CA THR A 98 -16.40 -2.07 14.94
C THR A 98 -16.08 -0.79 15.71
N ARG A 99 -16.82 -0.51 16.80
CA ARG A 99 -16.55 0.65 17.67
C ARG A 99 -15.17 0.58 18.32
N ALA A 100 -14.78 -0.58 18.84
CA ALA A 100 -13.47 -0.75 19.45
C ALA A 100 -12.32 -0.59 18.43
N ALA A 101 -12.48 -1.13 17.22
CA ALA A 101 -11.51 -0.96 16.14
C ALA A 101 -11.40 0.49 15.65
N MET A 102 -12.54 1.19 15.55
CA MET A 102 -12.58 2.63 15.25
C MET A 102 -11.84 3.43 16.32
N GLN A 103 -12.07 3.15 17.61
CA GLN A 103 -11.37 3.83 18.70
C GLN A 103 -9.85 3.64 18.62
N ARG A 104 -9.38 2.39 18.44
CA ARG A 104 -7.94 2.09 18.23
C ARG A 104 -7.36 2.86 17.04
N THR A 105 -8.13 2.97 15.96
CA THR A 105 -7.72 3.73 14.77
C THR A 105 -7.53 5.21 15.07
N MET A 106 -8.44 5.82 15.84
CA MET A 106 -8.32 7.23 16.24
C MET A 106 -7.17 7.48 17.21
N GLU A 107 -6.92 6.55 18.14
CA GLU A 107 -5.76 6.61 19.04
C GLU A 107 -4.44 6.56 18.27
N ASN A 108 -4.32 5.61 17.33
CA ASN A 108 -3.15 5.49 16.46
C ASN A 108 -2.98 6.70 15.54
N LEU A 109 -4.08 7.28 15.05
CA LEU A 109 -4.05 8.53 14.28
C LEU A 109 -3.50 9.69 15.13
N GLY A 110 -3.90 9.77 16.39
CA GLY A 110 -3.37 10.74 17.35
C GLY A 110 -1.85 10.60 17.51
N ALA A 111 -1.34 9.38 17.66
CA ALA A 111 0.09 9.11 17.75
C ALA A 111 0.85 9.54 16.48
N VAL A 112 0.31 9.20 15.30
CA VAL A 112 0.90 9.63 14.02
C VAL A 112 0.87 11.16 13.89
N ASN A 113 -0.21 11.81 14.29
CA ASN A 113 -0.32 13.27 14.23
C ASN A 113 0.65 13.97 15.19
N ALA A 114 0.92 13.40 16.36
CA ALA A 114 1.96 13.89 17.26
C ALA A 114 3.36 13.79 16.63
N GLU A 115 3.69 12.65 16.01
CA GLU A 115 4.96 12.49 15.27
C GLU A 115 5.08 13.51 14.11
N ARG A 116 4.00 13.72 13.36
CA ARG A 116 3.95 14.69 12.25
C ARG A 116 4.15 16.12 12.74
N GLN A 117 3.47 16.52 13.82
CA GLN A 117 3.62 17.86 14.39
C GLN A 117 5.04 18.09 14.94
N ALA A 118 5.64 17.09 15.59
CA ALA A 118 7.04 17.15 16.02
C ALA A 118 8.02 17.33 14.84
N ALA A 119 7.65 16.82 13.66
CA ALA A 119 8.38 17.01 12.41
C ALA A 119 8.01 18.31 11.65
N GLY A 120 7.15 19.17 12.20
CA GLY A 120 6.68 20.40 11.55
C GLY A 120 5.68 20.19 10.42
N LEU A 121 5.07 19.02 10.32
CA LEU A 121 4.08 18.66 9.31
C LEU A 121 2.65 18.88 9.83
N ALA A 122 1.74 19.22 8.91
CA ALA A 122 0.31 19.33 9.23
C ALA A 122 -0.28 17.96 9.65
N PRO A 123 -1.23 17.92 10.59
CA PRO A 123 -1.91 16.68 10.98
C PRO A 123 -2.73 16.10 9.83
N ILE A 124 -2.93 14.79 9.86
CA ILE A 124 -3.87 14.08 9.00
C ILE A 124 -5.27 14.26 9.61
N ASP A 125 -6.21 14.74 8.80
CA ASP A 125 -7.62 14.82 9.15
C ASP A 125 -8.41 13.69 8.47
N LEU A 126 -9.02 12.82 9.30
CA LEU A 126 -9.91 11.76 8.83
C LEU A 126 -11.39 12.09 9.02
N SER A 127 -11.75 13.30 9.46
CA SER A 127 -13.13 13.71 9.70
C SER A 127 -14.06 13.47 8.51
N HIS A 128 -13.53 13.57 7.28
CA HIS A 128 -14.26 13.31 6.04
C HIS A 128 -14.63 11.83 5.81
N TYR A 129 -13.91 10.89 6.42
CA TYR A 129 -14.09 9.45 6.23
C TYR A 129 -14.89 8.77 7.35
N ILE A 130 -15.19 9.50 8.42
CA ILE A 130 -15.85 8.98 9.64
C ILE A 130 -17.26 9.59 9.77
N ARG A 131 -17.90 9.95 8.65
CA ARG A 131 -19.32 10.32 8.72
C ARG A 131 -20.15 9.06 9.01
N PRO A 132 -20.97 9.08 10.08
CA PRO A 132 -21.91 8.01 10.38
C PRO A 132 -23.03 7.92 9.33
#